data_AF-A0A432EU35-F1
#
_entry.id   AF-A0A432EU35-F1
#
_cell.length_a   1.000
_cell.length_b   1.000
_cell.length_c   1.000
_cell.angle_alpha   90.00
_cell.angle_beta   90.00
_cell.angle_gamma   90.00
#
_symmetry.space_group_name_H-M   'P 1'
#
loop_
_entity.id
_entity.type
_entity.pdbx_description
1 polymer ?
#
loop_
_entity_poly.entity_id
_entity_poly.type
_entity_poly.pdbx_seq_one_letter_code
_entity_poly.pdbx_strand_id
1 'polypeptide(L)' 'MGAEVGRGGLVASDRFQRRIDRILDQIEDASDRRDWTAVRQGALDLLVFDPVNEDAKKRFLAISI' A
#
# COMPACT_ATOMS: atom_id res chain seq x y z
N MET A 1 -23.92 -30.64 -0.59
CA MET A 1 -23.70 -30.16 -1.97
C MET A 1 -24.01 -28.68 -2.01
N GLY A 2 -23.10 -27.73 -2.14
CA GLY A 2 -21.65 -27.69 -2.32
C GLY A 2 -21.31 -26.21 -2.41
N ALA A 3 -21.07 -25.56 -1.27
CA ALA A 3 -20.72 -24.14 -1.19
C ALA A 3 -19.19 -24.03 -1.09
N GLU A 4 -18.53 -24.17 -2.24
CA GLU A 4 -17.09 -24.06 -2.39
C GLU A 4 -16.76 -23.05 -3.49
N VAL A 5 -17.23 -21.83 -3.32
CA VAL A 5 -16.75 -20.66 -4.08
C VAL A 5 -16.52 -19.55 -3.06
N GLY A 6 -15.29 -19.37 -2.59
CA GLY A 6 -15.02 -18.28 -1.64
C GLY A 6 -13.70 -18.27 -0.87
N ARG A 7 -12.73 -19.16 -1.11
CA ARG A 7 -11.44 -19.13 -0.39
C ARG A 7 -10.22 -18.71 -1.22
N GLY A 8 -10.35 -18.56 -2.53
CA GLY A 8 -9.23 -18.14 -3.40
C GLY A 8 -9.03 -16.62 -3.48
N GLY A 9 -10.12 -15.85 -3.55
CA GLY A 9 -10.08 -14.38 -3.73
C GLY A 9 -9.65 -13.60 -2.49
N LEU A 10 -10.07 -14.04 -1.29
CA LEU A 10 -9.74 -13.36 -0.04
C LEU A 10 -8.26 -13.49 0.33
N VAL A 11 -7.65 -14.66 0.13
CA VAL A 11 -6.25 -14.93 0.50
C VAL A 11 -5.27 -14.17 -0.40
N ALA A 12 -5.66 -13.92 -1.66
CA ALA A 12 -4.90 -13.07 -2.57
C ALA A 12 -4.94 -11.61 -2.12
N SER A 13 -6.12 -11.09 -1.77
CA SER A 13 -6.28 -9.74 -1.19
C SER A 13 -5.57 -9.60 0.16
N ASP A 14 -5.55 -10.64 1.01
CA ASP A 14 -4.85 -10.63 2.30
C ASP A 14 -3.33 -10.64 2.15
N ARG A 15 -2.79 -11.35 1.15
CA ARG A 15 -1.34 -11.29 0.86
C ARG A 15 -0.95 -9.94 0.26
N PHE A 16 -1.82 -9.36 -0.55
CA PHE A 16 -1.63 -8.05 -1.15
C PHE A 16 -1.70 -6.94 -0.08
N GLN A 17 -2.71 -6.96 0.79
CA GLN A 17 -2.84 -6.03 1.91
C GLN A 17 -1.64 -6.11 2.84
N ARG A 18 -1.19 -7.31 3.22
CA ARG A 18 0.02 -7.49 4.02
C ARG A 18 1.29 -6.93 3.38
N ARG A 19 1.33 -6.85 2.05
CA ARG A 19 2.47 -6.26 1.32
C ARG A 19 2.40 -4.73 1.36
N ILE A 20 1.21 -4.16 1.25
CA ILE A 20 0.97 -2.72 1.46
C ILE A 20 1.34 -2.34 2.90
N ASP A 21 0.84 -3.06 3.89
CA ASP A 21 1.09 -2.78 5.31
C ASP A 21 2.60 -2.77 5.60
N ARG A 22 3.35 -3.75 5.06
CA ARG A 22 4.81 -3.78 5.20
C ARG A 22 5.52 -2.59 4.57
N ILE A 23 5.04 -2.09 3.43
CA ILE A 23 5.62 -0.90 2.78
C ILE A 23 5.34 0.34 3.62
N LEU A 24 4.14 0.44 4.22
CA LEU A 24 3.79 1.53 5.12
C LEU A 24 4.67 1.52 6.38
N ASP A 25 4.88 0.36 7.01
CA ASP A 25 5.78 0.22 8.15
C ASP A 25 7.22 0.68 7.80
N GLN A 26 7.70 0.33 6.61
CA GLN A 26 9.04 0.73 6.14
C GLN A 26 9.16 2.23 5.90
N ILE A 27 8.10 2.88 5.42
CA ILE A 27 8.05 4.33 5.23
C ILE A 27 8.05 5.04 6.59
N GLU A 28 7.30 4.53 7.56
CA GLU A 28 7.26 5.08 8.93
C GLU A 28 8.64 5.00 9.59
N ASP A 29 9.28 3.82 9.56
CA ASP A 29 10.64 3.62 10.06
C ASP A 29 11.67 4.55 9.39
N ALA A 30 11.55 4.75 8.07
CA ALA A 30 12.43 5.63 7.32
C ALA A 30 12.19 7.11 7.66
N SER A 31 10.93 7.50 7.87
CA SER A 31 10.54 8.85 8.29
C SER A 31 11.09 9.19 9.67
N ASP A 32 11.02 8.25 10.62
CA ASP A 32 11.61 8.39 11.96
C ASP A 32 13.12 8.63 11.91
N ARG A 33 13.79 7.98 10.95
CA ARG A 33 15.23 8.15 10.69
C ARG A 33 15.56 9.37 9.82
N ARG A 34 14.55 10.11 9.37
CA ARG A 34 14.65 11.23 8.42
C ARG A 34 15.33 10.85 7.09
N ASP A 35 15.24 9.57 6.71
CA ASP A 35 15.70 9.09 5.41
C ASP A 35 14.63 9.33 4.35
N TRP A 36 14.55 10.57 3.88
CA TRP A 36 13.56 11.00 2.91
C TRP A 36 13.70 10.32 1.54
N THR A 37 14.88 9.76 1.24
CA THR A 37 15.09 8.98 0.01
C THR A 37 14.36 7.64 0.10
N ALA A 38 14.49 6.95 1.24
CA ALA A 38 13.77 5.71 1.51
C ALA A 38 12.26 5.93 1.60
N VAL A 39 11.79 7.01 2.24
CA VAL A 39 10.37 7.41 2.27
C VAL A 39 9.81 7.57 0.86
N ARG A 40 10.53 8.31 0.00
CA ARG A 40 10.12 8.53 -1.40
C ARG A 40 10.06 7.22 -2.18
N GLN A 41 11.03 6.33 -1.98
CA GLN A 41 11.04 5.03 -2.67
C GLN A 41 9.87 4.15 -2.23
N GLY A 42 9.58 4.06 -0.93
CA GLY A 42 8.42 3.30 -0.44
C GLY A 42 7.09 3.84 -0.97
N ALA A 43 6.93 5.16 -1.06
CA ALA A 43 5.74 5.78 -1.63
C ALA A 43 5.57 5.45 -3.14
N LEU A 44 6.66 5.39 -3.90
CA LEU A 44 6.63 4.96 -5.30
C LEU A 44 6.27 3.48 -5.43
N ASP A 45 6.80 2.64 -4.56
CA ASP A 45 6.49 1.21 -4.55
C ASP A 45 5.00 0.99 -4.25
N LEU A 46 4.40 1.78 -3.35
CA LEU A 46 2.96 1.74 -3.06
C LEU A 46 2.11 2.11 -4.28
N LEU A 47 2.52 3.11 -5.06
CA LEU A 47 1.82 3.54 -6.29
C LEU A 47 1.85 2.49 -7.41
N VAL A 48 2.88 1.62 -7.44
CA VAL A 48 2.95 0.49 -8.39
C VAL A 48 1.91 -0.59 -8.05
N PHE A 49 1.60 -0.78 -6.78
CA PHE A 49 0.61 -1.77 -6.34
C PHE A 49 -0.83 -1.31 -6.55
N ASP A 50 -1.11 0.00 -6.52
CA ASP A 50 -2.45 0.51 -6.71
C ASP A 50 -2.56 1.67 -7.71
N PRO A 51 -2.55 1.38 -9.02
CA PRO A 51 -2.72 2.39 -10.07
C PRO A 51 -4.15 2.98 -10.10
N VAL A 52 -5.12 2.38 -9.41
CA VAL A 52 -6.56 2.74 -9.38
C VAL A 52 -7.02 3.18 -7.98
N ASN A 53 -6.13 3.41 -7.01
CA ASN A 53 -6.52 4.06 -5.75
C ASN A 53 -6.73 5.55 -5.99
N GLU A 54 -7.90 5.87 -6.54
CA GLU A 54 -8.49 7.20 -6.50
C GLU A 54 -8.34 7.86 -5.11
N ASP A 55 -8.33 7.09 -4.02
CA ASP A 55 -8.13 7.60 -2.65
C ASP A 55 -6.67 7.97 -2.33
N ALA A 56 -5.68 7.23 -2.83
CA ALA A 56 -4.26 7.60 -2.63
C ALA A 56 -3.90 8.85 -3.45
N LYS A 57 -4.44 8.98 -4.68
CA LYS A 57 -4.30 10.20 -5.48
C LYS A 57 -4.94 11.42 -4.81
N LYS A 58 -6.11 11.25 -4.18
CA LYS A 58 -6.77 12.34 -3.43
C LYS A 58 -5.99 12.77 -2.19
N ARG A 59 -5.39 11.84 -1.45
CA ARG A 59 -4.57 12.17 -0.26
C ARG A 59 -3.26 12.89 -0.60
N PHE A 60 -2.57 12.52 -1.68
CA PHE A 60 -1.34 13.19 -2.10
C PHE A 60 -1.59 14.62 -2.62
N LEU A 61 -2.68 14.85 -3.35
CA LEU A 61 -3.02 16.18 -3.89
C LEU A 61 -3.41 17.17 -2.78
N ALA A 62 -4.02 16.69 -1.69
CA ALA A 62 -4.43 17.54 -0.56
C ALA A 62 -3.25 18.07 0.29
N ILE A 63 -2.07 17.46 0.20
CA ILE A 63 -0.85 17.89 0.93
C ILE A 63 -0.03 18.90 0.11
N SER A 64 -0.42 19.16 -1.15
CA SER A 64 0.31 20.02 -2.09
C SER A 64 -0.33 21.40 -2.32
N ILE A 65 -1.11 21.92 -1.37
CA ILE A 65 -1.65 23.30 -1.38
C ILE A 65 -1.22 24.01 -0.11
#